data_AF-A0AAV2A0W8-F1
#
_entry.id   AF-A0AAV2A0W8-F1
#
_cell.length_a   1.000
_cell.length_b   1.000
_cell.length_c   1.000
_cell.angle_alpha   90.00
_cell.angle_beta   90.00
_cell.angle_gamma   90.00
#
_symmetry.space_group_name_H-M   'P 1'
#
loop_
_entity.id
_entity.type
_entity.pdbx_description
1 polymer ?
#
loop_
_entity_poly.entity_id
_entity_poly.type
_entity_poly.pdbx_seq_one_letter_code
_entity_poly.pdbx_strand_id
1 'polypeptide(L)'
;MMNFEENISAISDYMSQVLENYNSLRGKKIDLSQTPFWDAVIISASDSSQEKGYQLQIQEKQERREVPLSIPFHVFSDPPGYKIGCGGSTMFILEKIFEIYGAAMYNMRFLLIPAGGFSQRLPNLSILGKLFSPLPFGESKYQMLDLILATYLPFLKHMPPGVFLASSDAIISFSLSENDTWTFENEGFTALAHLSSVIIGTTHGVYVLPDIKNGDGGSAFMSECLRVLQKPSIEEMHGKGAIVKSSSFIGKNILC
;
A
#
# COMPACT_ATOMS: atom_id res chain seq x y z
N MET A 1 12.20 2.75 25.51
CA MET A 1 10.82 2.37 25.15
C MET A 1 10.11 3.69 24.94
N MET A 2 9.73 4.03 23.70
CA MET A 2 9.05 5.31 23.41
C MET A 2 7.65 5.32 24.03
N ASN A 3 7.27 6.43 24.65
CA ASN A 3 5.90 6.62 25.13
C ASN A 3 4.93 6.78 23.94
N PHE A 4 3.62 6.59 24.15
CA PHE A 4 2.61 6.64 23.08
C PHE A 4 2.63 7.97 22.29
N GLU A 5 2.83 9.09 22.98
CA GLU A 5 2.97 10.42 22.36
C GLU A 5 4.25 10.56 21.52
N GLU A 6 5.36 9.98 21.98
CA GLU A 6 6.63 9.97 21.24
C GLU A 6 6.50 9.14 19.95
N ASN A 7 5.78 8.01 20.00
CA ASN A 7 5.48 7.21 18.81
C ASN A 7 4.62 7.97 17.78
N ILE A 8 3.62 8.74 18.23
CA ILE A 8 2.80 9.55 17.33
C ILE A 8 3.64 10.65 16.66
N SER A 9 4.50 11.34 17.43
CA SER A 9 5.43 12.33 16.87
C SER A 9 6.36 11.70 15.84
N ALA A 10 6.99 10.57 16.17
CA ALA A 10 7.91 9.88 15.26
C ALA A 10 7.23 9.43 13.96
N ILE A 11 5.98 8.92 14.02
CA ILE A 11 5.21 8.57 12.83
C ILE A 11 4.87 9.84 12.02
N SER A 12 4.45 10.91 12.68
CA SER A 12 4.12 12.18 12.02
C SER A 12 5.34 12.78 11.30
N ASP A 13 6.49 12.83 11.97
CA ASP A 13 7.73 13.38 11.43
C ASP A 13 8.22 12.53 10.24
N TYR A 14 8.17 11.19 10.39
CA TYR A 14 8.53 10.27 9.33
C TYR A 14 7.63 10.42 8.10
N MET A 15 6.31 10.43 8.28
CA MET A 15 5.36 10.56 7.17
C MET A 15 5.45 11.93 6.50
N SER A 16 5.78 12.98 7.27
CA SER A 16 6.08 14.31 6.71
C SER A 16 7.31 14.26 5.81
N GLN A 17 8.38 13.60 6.25
CA GLN A 17 9.59 13.41 5.44
C GLN A 17 9.32 12.59 4.16
N VAL A 18 8.47 11.56 4.25
CA VAL A 18 8.05 10.74 3.10
C VAL A 18 7.30 11.61 2.08
N LEU A 19 6.37 12.45 2.52
CA LEU A 19 5.62 13.35 1.65
C LEU A 19 6.53 14.43 1.04
N GLU A 20 7.45 15.01 1.80
CA GLU A 20 8.44 15.97 1.29
C GLU A 20 9.33 15.35 0.22
N ASN A 21 9.81 14.12 0.46
CA ASN A 21 10.59 13.37 -0.52
C ASN A 21 9.80 13.17 -1.81
N TYR A 22 8.56 12.67 -1.74
CA TYR A 22 7.68 12.54 -2.91
C TYR A 22 7.45 13.88 -3.61
N ASN A 23 7.19 14.95 -2.85
CA ASN A 23 6.97 16.28 -3.41
C ASN A 23 8.19 16.77 -4.19
N SER A 24 9.40 16.42 -3.77
CA SER A 24 10.63 16.72 -4.50
C SER A 24 10.73 16.01 -5.86
N LEU A 25 9.96 14.93 -6.08
CA LEU A 25 9.94 14.14 -7.32
C LEU A 25 8.85 14.59 -8.31
N ARG A 26 7.82 15.30 -7.83
CA ARG A 26 6.69 15.76 -8.67
C ARG A 26 7.19 16.67 -9.79
N GLY A 27 6.68 16.43 -11.00
CA GLY A 27 7.05 17.21 -12.19
C GLY A 27 8.45 16.96 -12.74
N LYS A 28 9.23 16.05 -12.15
CA LYS A 28 10.56 15.67 -12.63
C LYS A 28 10.51 14.42 -13.51
N LYS A 29 11.47 14.32 -14.43
CA LYS A 29 11.81 13.03 -15.05
C LYS A 29 12.76 12.30 -14.11
N ILE A 30 12.37 11.11 -13.70
CA ILE A 30 13.11 10.27 -12.76
C ILE A 30 14.05 9.36 -13.56
N ASP A 31 15.32 9.39 -13.21
CA ASP A 31 16.30 8.38 -13.59
C ASP A 31 16.27 7.27 -12.53
N LEU A 32 15.67 6.13 -12.87
CA LEU A 32 15.50 4.98 -11.97
C LEU A 32 16.83 4.37 -11.51
N SER A 33 17.95 4.67 -12.19
CA SER A 33 19.29 4.24 -11.76
C SER A 33 19.84 5.07 -10.59
N GLN A 34 19.33 6.28 -10.38
CA GLN A 34 19.78 7.21 -9.35
C GLN A 34 18.76 7.45 -8.25
N THR A 35 17.47 7.34 -8.57
CA THR A 35 16.37 7.62 -7.66
C THR A 35 15.40 6.45 -7.66
N PRO A 36 15.28 5.71 -6.54
CA PRO A 36 14.31 4.63 -6.42
C PRO A 36 12.89 5.13 -6.64
N PHE A 37 12.21 4.55 -7.62
CA PHE A 37 10.78 4.72 -7.89
C PHE A 37 10.23 3.45 -8.53
N TRP A 38 8.90 3.38 -8.65
CA TRP A 38 8.21 2.31 -9.37
C TRP A 38 8.54 2.35 -10.86
N ASP A 39 8.77 1.19 -11.47
CA ASP A 39 8.96 1.09 -12.91
C ASP A 39 7.65 1.35 -13.67
N ALA A 40 6.51 1.02 -13.05
CA ALA A 40 5.19 1.42 -13.51
C ALA A 40 4.17 1.46 -12.37
N VAL A 41 3.15 2.30 -12.52
CA VAL A 41 1.99 2.37 -11.60
C VAL A 41 0.78 1.81 -12.32
N ILE A 42 0.10 0.86 -11.70
CA ILE A 42 -1.01 0.12 -12.28
C ILE A 42 -2.26 0.37 -11.44
N ILE A 43 -3.36 0.76 -12.07
CA ILE A 43 -4.61 1.10 -11.39
C ILE A 43 -5.73 0.21 -11.96
N SER A 44 -6.47 -0.46 -11.10
CA SER A 44 -7.66 -1.20 -11.53
C SER A 44 -8.89 -0.28 -11.62
N ALA A 45 -9.76 -0.55 -12.57
CA ALA A 45 -11.04 0.11 -12.76
C ALA A 45 -12.18 -0.94 -12.83
N SER A 46 -13.40 -0.54 -12.49
CA SER A 46 -14.57 -1.42 -12.50
C SER A 46 -15.08 -1.75 -13.90
N ASP A 47 -14.91 -0.81 -14.82
CA ASP A 47 -15.42 -0.87 -16.18
C ASP A 47 -14.71 0.14 -17.09
N SER A 48 -14.96 0.03 -18.40
CA SER A 48 -14.33 0.86 -19.42
C SER A 48 -14.61 2.37 -19.29
N SER A 49 -15.72 2.78 -18.65
CA SER A 49 -16.01 4.20 -18.43
C SER A 49 -15.14 4.73 -17.31
N GLN A 50 -15.01 3.98 -16.22
CA GLN A 50 -14.12 4.33 -15.11
C GLN A 50 -12.65 4.32 -15.55
N GLU A 51 -12.24 3.35 -16.37
CA GLU A 51 -10.89 3.30 -16.95
C GLU A 51 -10.54 4.59 -17.69
N LYS A 52 -11.41 5.04 -18.60
CA LYS A 52 -11.24 6.30 -19.35
C LYS A 52 -11.18 7.51 -18.41
N GLY A 53 -12.04 7.55 -17.40
CA GLY A 53 -12.04 8.62 -16.40
C GLY A 53 -10.72 8.70 -15.63
N TYR A 54 -10.19 7.55 -15.19
CA TYR A 54 -8.92 7.48 -14.49
C TYR A 54 -7.73 7.83 -15.40
N GLN A 55 -7.74 7.38 -16.66
CA GLN A 55 -6.74 7.78 -17.65
C GLN A 55 -6.69 9.30 -17.83
N LEU A 56 -7.86 9.96 -17.96
CA LEU A 56 -7.94 11.42 -18.06
C LEU A 56 -7.43 12.11 -16.79
N GLN A 57 -7.81 11.64 -15.61
CA GLN A 57 -7.32 12.20 -14.33
C GLN A 57 -5.79 12.12 -14.25
N ILE A 58 -5.19 11.00 -14.64
CA ILE A 58 -3.73 10.81 -14.63
C ILE A 58 -3.06 11.75 -15.64
N GLN A 59 -3.60 11.83 -16.87
CA GLN A 59 -3.09 12.73 -17.89
C GLN A 59 -3.09 14.18 -17.41
N GLU A 60 -4.21 14.66 -16.85
CA GLU A 60 -4.29 16.02 -16.33
C GLU A 60 -3.29 16.27 -15.19
N LYS A 61 -3.06 15.28 -14.30
CA LYS A 61 -2.03 15.39 -13.25
C LYS A 61 -0.62 15.49 -13.85
N GLN A 62 -0.32 14.74 -14.90
CA GLN A 62 0.96 14.80 -15.60
C GLN A 62 1.15 16.16 -16.28
N GLU A 63 0.13 16.70 -16.96
CA GLU A 63 0.14 18.03 -17.58
C GLU A 63 0.36 19.14 -16.53
N ARG A 64 -0.28 19.00 -15.37
CA ARG A 64 -0.11 19.89 -14.21
C ARG A 64 1.18 19.65 -13.43
N ARG A 65 2.01 18.68 -13.84
CA ARG A 65 3.28 18.30 -13.19
C ARG A 65 3.10 17.90 -11.72
N GLU A 66 1.94 17.32 -11.39
CA GLU A 66 1.59 16.89 -10.04
C GLU A 66 2.11 15.48 -9.69
N VAL A 67 2.65 14.75 -10.67
CA VAL A 67 3.27 13.42 -10.52
C VAL A 67 4.62 13.37 -11.27
N PRO A 68 5.48 12.38 -11.02
CA PRO A 68 6.68 12.15 -11.84
C PRO A 68 6.35 11.91 -13.32
N LEU A 69 7.15 12.49 -14.23
CA LEU A 69 6.83 12.58 -15.67
C LEU A 69 7.39 11.44 -16.53
N SER A 70 8.34 10.64 -16.03
CA SER A 70 8.94 9.53 -16.78
C SER A 70 8.33 8.17 -16.48
N ILE A 71 7.37 8.10 -15.55
CA ILE A 71 6.84 6.84 -15.04
C ILE A 71 5.54 6.50 -15.78
N PRO A 72 5.43 5.31 -16.40
CA PRO A 72 4.20 4.88 -17.05
C PRO A 72 3.11 4.57 -16.02
N PHE A 73 1.91 5.07 -16.29
CA PHE A 73 0.70 4.73 -15.57
C PHE A 73 -0.21 3.91 -16.48
N HIS A 74 -0.64 2.75 -16.01
CA HIS A 74 -1.60 1.89 -16.71
C HIS A 74 -2.89 1.80 -15.93
N VAL A 75 -4.01 1.90 -16.62
CA VAL A 75 -5.34 1.67 -16.03
C VAL A 75 -6.00 0.54 -16.78
N PHE A 76 -6.48 -0.47 -16.05
CA PHE A 76 -7.17 -1.62 -16.63
C PHE A 76 -8.54 -1.79 -15.99
N SER A 77 -9.58 -1.81 -16.81
CA SER A 77 -10.90 -2.23 -16.36
C SER A 77 -10.99 -3.75 -16.21
N ASP A 78 -11.77 -4.19 -15.21
CA ASP A 78 -12.17 -5.60 -15.11
C ASP A 78 -12.90 -6.03 -16.41
N PRO A 79 -12.72 -7.29 -16.85
CA PRO A 79 -13.42 -7.84 -18.01
C PRO A 79 -14.95 -7.69 -17.89
N PRO A 80 -15.66 -7.48 -19.01
CA PRO A 80 -17.11 -7.41 -18.99
C PRO A 80 -17.71 -8.72 -18.51
N GLY A 81 -18.77 -8.63 -17.69
CA GLY A 81 -19.49 -9.80 -17.18
C GLY A 81 -19.56 -9.82 -15.66
N TYR A 82 -19.29 -10.99 -15.08
CA TYR A 82 -19.38 -11.18 -13.63
C TYR A 82 -18.23 -10.49 -12.90
N LYS A 83 -18.51 -9.99 -11.69
CA LYS A 83 -17.48 -9.44 -10.82
C LYS A 83 -16.49 -10.53 -10.43
N ILE A 84 -15.24 -10.35 -10.83
CA ILE A 84 -14.14 -11.30 -10.57
C ILE A 84 -13.49 -11.11 -9.19
N GLY A 85 -13.87 -10.06 -8.47
CA GLY A 85 -13.32 -9.73 -7.14
C GLY A 85 -11.88 -9.23 -7.20
N CYS A 86 -11.32 -8.84 -6.05
CA CYS A 86 -9.97 -8.25 -5.99
C CYS A 86 -8.88 -9.23 -6.43
N GLY A 87 -8.97 -10.51 -6.03
CA GLY A 87 -8.01 -11.54 -6.43
C GLY A 87 -8.05 -11.81 -7.94
N GLY A 88 -9.24 -11.94 -8.52
CA GLY A 88 -9.40 -12.11 -9.97
C GLY A 88 -8.90 -10.89 -10.75
N SER A 89 -9.25 -9.68 -10.29
CA SER A 89 -8.80 -8.41 -10.90
C SER A 89 -7.27 -8.30 -10.87
N THR A 90 -6.64 -8.69 -9.75
CA THR A 90 -5.18 -8.71 -9.63
C THR A 90 -4.56 -9.67 -10.65
N MET A 91 -5.06 -10.90 -10.77
CA MET A 91 -4.53 -11.88 -11.74
C MET A 91 -4.71 -11.43 -13.19
N PHE A 92 -5.86 -10.85 -13.52
CA PHE A 92 -6.11 -10.28 -14.84
C PHE A 92 -5.13 -9.15 -15.17
N ILE A 93 -4.85 -8.27 -14.20
CA ILE A 93 -3.86 -7.20 -14.36
C ILE A 93 -2.45 -7.75 -14.57
N LEU A 94 -2.06 -8.81 -13.84
CA LEU A 94 -0.74 -9.44 -14.03
C LEU A 94 -0.58 -10.00 -15.45
N GLU A 95 -1.64 -10.59 -16.02
CA GLU A 95 -1.67 -11.01 -17.43
C GLU A 95 -1.45 -9.80 -18.37
N LYS A 96 -2.13 -8.68 -18.13
CA LYS A 96 -1.96 -7.45 -18.93
C LYS A 96 -0.57 -6.83 -18.81
N ILE A 97 0.02 -6.85 -17.62
CA ILE A 97 1.41 -6.42 -17.43
C ILE A 97 2.35 -7.32 -18.24
N PHE A 98 2.15 -8.65 -18.22
CA PHE A 98 2.94 -9.58 -19.01
C PHE A 98 2.77 -9.35 -20.52
N GLU A 99 1.56 -9.04 -21.00
CA GLU A 99 1.33 -8.69 -22.42
C GLU A 99 2.14 -7.45 -22.86
N ILE A 100 2.29 -6.46 -21.98
CA ILE A 100 2.99 -5.19 -22.28
C ILE A 100 4.51 -5.32 -22.16
N TYR A 101 4.99 -5.92 -21.08
CA TYR A 101 6.42 -5.94 -20.72
C TYR A 101 7.11 -7.27 -21.02
N GLY A 102 6.35 -8.33 -21.29
CA GLY A 102 6.88 -9.68 -21.49
C GLY A 102 7.77 -10.12 -20.33
N ALA A 103 8.87 -10.80 -20.65
CA ALA A 103 9.84 -11.27 -19.65
C ALA A 103 10.56 -10.12 -18.91
N ALA A 104 10.52 -8.87 -19.41
CA ALA A 104 11.14 -7.75 -18.70
C ALA A 104 10.45 -7.47 -17.35
N MET A 105 9.17 -7.84 -17.20
CA MET A 105 8.43 -7.62 -15.94
C MET A 105 9.10 -8.28 -14.73
N TYR A 106 9.84 -9.37 -14.92
CA TYR A 106 10.54 -10.07 -13.83
C TYR A 106 11.70 -9.26 -13.23
N ASN A 107 12.10 -8.17 -13.89
CA ASN A 107 13.13 -7.24 -13.39
C ASN A 107 12.56 -5.88 -13.00
N MET A 108 11.23 -5.74 -12.91
CA MET A 108 10.54 -4.48 -12.66
C MET A 108 9.77 -4.49 -11.33
N ARG A 109 9.57 -3.30 -10.76
CA ARG A 109 8.78 -3.04 -9.56
C ARG A 109 7.51 -2.30 -9.92
N PHE A 110 6.37 -2.92 -9.64
CA PHE A 110 5.05 -2.37 -9.96
C PHE A 110 4.33 -1.95 -8.69
N LEU A 111 3.72 -0.77 -8.69
CA LEU A 111 2.71 -0.41 -7.70
C LEU A 111 1.32 -0.70 -8.27
N LEU A 112 0.61 -1.68 -7.71
CA LEU A 112 -0.76 -2.01 -8.10
C LEU A 112 -1.75 -1.40 -7.11
N ILE A 113 -2.68 -0.59 -7.60
CA ILE A 113 -3.70 0.12 -6.81
C ILE A 113 -5.09 -0.36 -7.23
N PRO A 114 -5.77 -1.20 -6.43
CA PRO A 114 -7.11 -1.67 -6.76
C PRO A 114 -8.16 -0.56 -6.54
N ALA A 115 -8.53 0.18 -7.59
CA ALA A 115 -9.47 1.30 -7.49
C ALA A 115 -10.88 0.99 -8.05
N GLY A 116 -11.09 -0.21 -8.62
CA GLY A 116 -12.36 -0.65 -9.24
C GLY A 116 -13.56 -0.88 -8.31
N GLY A 117 -13.54 -0.38 -7.08
CA GLY A 117 -14.63 -0.54 -6.12
C GLY A 117 -15.74 0.51 -6.30
N PHE A 118 -17.01 0.10 -6.13
CA PHE A 118 -18.19 0.97 -6.30
C PHE A 118 -18.36 2.10 -5.26
N SER A 119 -17.36 2.40 -4.44
CA SER A 119 -17.41 3.48 -3.42
C SER A 119 -18.75 3.63 -2.70
N GLN A 120 -19.41 2.50 -2.38
CA GLN A 120 -20.82 2.47 -1.95
C GLN A 120 -21.08 3.21 -0.63
N ARG A 121 -20.03 3.44 0.16
CA ARG A 121 -20.05 4.19 1.42
C ARG A 121 -19.78 5.69 1.24
N LEU A 122 -19.26 6.12 0.09
CA LEU A 122 -18.94 7.50 -0.27
C LEU A 122 -19.42 7.78 -1.71
N PRO A 123 -20.75 7.90 -1.93
CA PRO A 123 -21.33 7.97 -3.27
C PRO A 123 -20.84 9.19 -4.06
N ASN A 124 -20.52 10.30 -3.38
CA ASN A 124 -19.95 11.51 -3.97
C ASN A 124 -18.59 11.28 -4.65
N LEU A 125 -17.89 10.18 -4.32
CA LEU A 125 -16.62 9.80 -4.93
C LEU A 125 -16.78 8.65 -5.95
N SER A 126 -17.99 8.21 -6.27
CA SER A 126 -18.21 7.08 -7.20
C SER A 126 -17.83 7.42 -8.64
N ILE A 127 -18.01 8.68 -9.07
CA ILE A 127 -17.73 9.11 -10.44
C ILE A 127 -16.22 9.25 -10.69
N LEU A 128 -15.51 9.91 -9.78
CA LEU A 128 -14.06 10.17 -9.91
C LEU A 128 -13.19 9.09 -9.25
N GLY A 129 -13.77 8.19 -8.45
CA GLY A 129 -13.04 7.24 -7.62
C GLY A 129 -12.44 7.87 -6.36
N LYS A 130 -12.32 7.06 -5.30
CA LYS A 130 -11.62 7.48 -4.07
C LYS A 130 -10.15 7.82 -4.32
N LEU A 131 -9.53 7.14 -5.29
CA LEU A 131 -8.13 7.35 -5.64
C LEU A 131 -7.82 8.81 -6.04
N PHE A 132 -8.78 9.51 -6.63
CA PHE A 132 -8.64 10.89 -7.07
C PHE A 132 -9.36 11.89 -6.14
N SER A 133 -9.75 11.47 -4.93
CA SER A 133 -10.33 12.40 -3.97
C SER A 133 -9.26 13.37 -3.44
N PRO A 134 -9.54 14.68 -3.38
CA PRO A 134 -8.61 15.65 -2.82
C PRO A 134 -8.44 15.43 -1.31
N LEU A 135 -7.23 15.67 -0.82
CA LEU A 135 -6.89 15.60 0.59
C LEU A 135 -6.82 17.01 1.20
N PRO A 136 -7.37 17.22 2.41
CA PRO A 136 -7.47 18.55 3.01
C PRO A 136 -6.17 18.97 3.73
N PHE A 137 -5.00 18.79 3.10
CA PHE A 137 -3.72 19.19 3.69
C PHE A 137 -2.68 19.57 2.64
N GLY A 138 -1.74 20.41 3.06
CA GLY A 138 -0.65 20.95 2.23
C GLY A 138 -1.07 22.15 1.39
N GLU A 139 -0.08 22.89 0.88
CA GLU A 139 -0.29 23.99 -0.08
C GLU A 139 -0.51 23.47 -1.51
N SER A 140 -0.09 22.23 -1.76
CA SER A 140 -0.28 21.50 -3.02
C SER A 140 -1.62 20.76 -3.07
N LYS A 141 -2.19 20.63 -4.26
CA LYS A 141 -3.40 19.82 -4.50
C LYS A 141 -3.08 18.31 -4.44
N TYR A 142 -2.94 17.77 -3.24
CA TYR A 142 -2.77 16.32 -3.06
C TYR A 142 -4.09 15.58 -3.21
N GLN A 143 -4.04 14.42 -3.85
CA GLN A 143 -5.11 13.43 -3.91
C GLN A 143 -4.66 12.13 -3.23
N MET A 144 -5.59 11.20 -3.01
CA MET A 144 -5.26 9.86 -2.46
C MET A 144 -4.16 9.14 -3.27
N LEU A 145 -4.13 9.33 -4.60
CA LEU A 145 -3.05 8.82 -5.44
C LEU A 145 -1.67 9.33 -5.01
N ASP A 146 -1.55 10.62 -4.71
CA ASP A 146 -0.28 11.21 -4.28
C ASP A 146 0.18 10.63 -2.95
N LEU A 147 -0.75 10.44 -2.02
CA LEU A 147 -0.46 9.81 -0.74
C LEU A 147 -0.01 8.37 -0.91
N ILE A 148 -0.71 7.57 -1.72
CA ILE A 148 -0.32 6.18 -2.02
C ILE A 148 1.06 6.11 -2.68
N LEU A 149 1.32 6.98 -3.66
CA LEU A 149 2.63 7.05 -4.32
C LEU A 149 3.73 7.36 -3.32
N ALA A 150 3.52 8.30 -2.40
CA ALA A 150 4.49 8.67 -1.39
C ALA A 150 4.70 7.57 -0.34
N THR A 151 3.61 7.08 0.26
CA THR A 151 3.59 6.17 1.43
C THR A 151 4.44 4.93 1.21
N TYR A 152 4.47 4.38 -0.01
CA TYR A 152 5.17 3.13 -0.28
C TYR A 152 6.59 3.28 -0.85
N LEU A 153 7.06 4.51 -1.13
CA LEU A 153 8.44 4.74 -1.57
C LEU A 153 9.51 4.16 -0.62
N PRO A 154 9.38 4.25 0.72
CA PRO A 154 10.41 3.73 1.61
C PRO A 154 10.69 2.23 1.44
N PHE A 155 9.69 1.45 1.05
CA PHE A 155 9.84 0.01 0.84
C PHE A 155 10.73 -0.33 -0.36
N LEU A 156 10.82 0.55 -1.37
CA LEU A 156 11.64 0.34 -2.56
C LEU A 156 13.15 0.20 -2.27
N LYS A 157 13.60 0.65 -1.09
CA LYS A 157 15.00 0.48 -0.64
C LYS A 157 15.38 -0.99 -0.44
N HIS A 158 14.42 -1.82 -0.05
CA HIS A 158 14.62 -3.24 0.28
C HIS A 158 13.67 -4.16 -0.48
N MET A 159 13.10 -3.67 -1.60
CA MET A 159 12.17 -4.41 -2.43
C MET A 159 12.85 -4.85 -3.73
N PRO A 160 13.00 -6.16 -3.99
CA PRO A 160 13.43 -6.67 -5.29
C PRO A 160 12.32 -6.45 -6.35
N PRO A 161 12.59 -6.75 -7.63
CA PRO A 161 11.54 -6.83 -8.65
C PRO A 161 10.31 -7.62 -8.16
N GLY A 162 9.13 -7.09 -8.43
CA GLY A 162 7.88 -7.63 -7.89
C GLY A 162 6.74 -6.65 -7.95
N VAL A 163 5.62 -7.03 -7.32
CA VAL A 163 4.38 -6.23 -7.32
C VAL A 163 4.02 -5.85 -5.88
N PHE A 164 3.92 -4.56 -5.63
CA PHE A 164 3.41 -4.02 -4.38
C PHE A 164 1.90 -3.77 -4.53
N LEU A 165 1.08 -4.54 -3.81
CA LEU A 165 -0.38 -4.38 -3.83
C LEU A 165 -0.81 -3.40 -2.74
N ALA A 166 -1.23 -2.20 -3.14
CA ALA A 166 -1.71 -1.16 -2.24
C ALA A 166 -3.23 -1.29 -1.95
N SER A 167 -3.69 -0.50 -0.99
CA SER A 167 -5.12 -0.16 -0.86
C SER A 167 -5.39 1.21 -1.48
N SER A 168 -6.50 1.36 -2.22
CA SER A 168 -6.89 2.64 -2.82
C SER A 168 -7.63 3.57 -1.86
N ASP A 169 -8.08 3.07 -0.71
CA ASP A 169 -8.99 3.79 0.20
C ASP A 169 -8.58 3.77 1.67
N ALA A 170 -7.36 3.33 1.96
CA ALA A 170 -6.77 3.40 3.28
C ALA A 170 -5.65 4.45 3.32
N ILE A 171 -5.71 5.32 4.32
CA ILE A 171 -4.57 6.15 4.72
C ILE A 171 -3.74 5.31 5.68
N ILE A 172 -2.49 5.04 5.32
CA ILE A 172 -1.56 4.25 6.13
C ILE A 172 -0.43 5.16 6.60
N SER A 173 -0.17 5.13 7.90
CA SER A 173 0.92 5.87 8.54
C SER A 173 1.77 4.90 9.35
N PHE A 174 3.08 5.02 9.22
CA PHE A 174 4.04 4.22 9.94
C PHE A 174 5.34 5.01 10.08
N SER A 175 6.28 4.46 10.85
CA SER A 175 7.69 4.90 10.84
C SER A 175 8.58 3.67 10.65
N LEU A 176 9.63 3.83 9.84
CA LEU A 176 10.66 2.82 9.67
C LEU A 176 11.95 3.36 10.26
N SER A 177 12.63 2.52 11.05
CA SER A 177 13.92 2.81 11.64
C SER A 177 15.03 2.06 10.91
N GLU A 178 16.26 2.57 10.97
CA GLU A 178 17.43 1.88 10.39
C GLU A 178 17.75 0.55 11.09
N ASN A 179 17.24 0.38 12.32
CA ASN A 179 17.40 -0.85 13.10
C ASN A 179 16.26 -1.86 12.85
N ASP A 180 15.35 -1.57 11.92
CA ASP A 180 14.27 -2.49 11.59
C ASP A 180 14.81 -3.73 10.87
N THR A 181 14.25 -4.89 11.22
CA THR A 181 14.67 -6.19 10.69
C THR A 181 13.57 -6.77 9.80
N TRP A 182 13.55 -6.37 8.52
CA TRP A 182 12.65 -6.91 7.50
C TRP A 182 13.27 -6.92 6.11
N THR A 183 12.77 -7.79 5.23
CA THR A 183 13.19 -7.92 3.83
C THR A 183 12.02 -8.38 2.97
N PHE A 184 12.00 -7.99 1.68
CA PHE A 184 11.07 -8.52 0.68
C PHE A 184 11.74 -9.56 -0.24
N GLU A 185 12.92 -10.05 0.10
CA GLU A 185 13.65 -11.05 -0.70
C GLU A 185 13.15 -12.49 -0.49
N ASN A 186 12.33 -12.71 0.53
CA ASN A 186 11.73 -14.02 0.78
C ASN A 186 10.74 -14.40 -0.33
N GLU A 187 10.72 -15.67 -0.71
CA GLU A 187 9.75 -16.18 -1.68
C GLU A 187 8.31 -16.08 -1.14
N GLY A 188 7.36 -15.79 -2.02
CA GLY A 188 5.93 -15.74 -1.69
C GLY A 188 5.37 -14.32 -1.65
N PHE A 189 4.48 -14.07 -0.69
CA PHE A 189 3.86 -12.76 -0.48
C PHE A 189 4.11 -12.28 0.95
N THR A 190 4.43 -11.01 1.10
CA THR A 190 4.52 -10.34 2.40
C THR A 190 3.29 -9.46 2.59
N ALA A 191 2.61 -9.63 3.72
CA ALA A 191 1.50 -8.80 4.15
C ALA A 191 1.98 -7.76 5.16
N LEU A 192 1.56 -6.51 5.00
CA LEU A 192 1.75 -5.49 6.03
C LEU A 192 0.65 -5.61 7.09
N ALA A 193 1.06 -5.57 8.35
CA ALA A 193 0.19 -5.69 9.51
C ALA A 193 0.60 -4.71 10.61
N HIS A 194 -0.31 -4.45 11.53
CA HIS A 194 -0.02 -3.69 12.73
C HIS A 194 -0.70 -4.33 13.92
N LEU A 195 -0.13 -4.13 15.10
CA LEU A 195 -0.78 -4.57 16.34
C LEU A 195 -1.95 -3.65 16.66
N SER A 196 -3.06 -4.29 17.02
CA SER A 196 -4.36 -3.67 17.23
C SER A 196 -5.04 -4.24 18.45
N SER A 197 -6.05 -3.53 18.95
CA SER A 197 -6.92 -4.08 19.98
C SER A 197 -7.73 -5.26 19.43
N VAL A 198 -8.09 -6.19 20.31
CA VAL A 198 -8.99 -7.31 19.96
C VAL A 198 -10.33 -6.83 19.40
N ILE A 199 -10.79 -5.65 19.82
CA ILE A 199 -12.03 -5.05 19.31
C ILE A 199 -11.90 -4.72 17.83
N ILE A 200 -10.78 -4.11 17.39
CA ILE A 200 -10.52 -3.83 15.97
C ILE A 200 -10.46 -5.13 15.17
N GLY A 201 -9.85 -6.17 15.73
CA GLY A 201 -9.75 -7.51 15.12
C GLY A 201 -11.10 -8.10 14.69
N THR A 202 -12.18 -7.80 15.43
CA THR A 202 -13.54 -8.30 15.08
C THR A 202 -14.09 -7.76 13.76
N THR A 203 -13.47 -6.71 13.21
CA THR A 203 -13.92 -6.07 11.96
C THR A 203 -12.92 -6.22 10.81
N HIS A 204 -11.74 -6.81 11.06
CA HIS A 204 -10.62 -6.92 10.11
C HIS A 204 -10.10 -8.36 9.98
N GLY A 205 -9.18 -8.58 9.04
CA GLY A 205 -8.37 -9.79 8.99
C GLY A 205 -7.33 -9.77 10.12
N VAL A 206 -7.13 -10.91 10.78
CA VAL A 206 -6.19 -11.06 11.90
C VAL A 206 -5.18 -12.15 11.57
N TYR A 207 -3.89 -11.83 11.65
CA TYR A 207 -2.80 -12.80 11.44
C TYR A 207 -2.43 -13.50 12.75
N VAL A 208 -2.29 -14.82 12.68
CA VAL A 208 -1.75 -15.65 13.76
C VAL A 208 -0.26 -15.82 13.50
N LEU A 209 0.55 -15.43 14.48
CA LEU A 209 2.01 -15.44 14.40
C LEU A 209 2.56 -16.53 15.31
N PRO A 210 3.78 -17.05 15.05
CA PRO A 210 4.48 -17.90 16.01
C PRO A 210 4.82 -17.13 17.30
N ASP A 211 5.23 -17.84 18.35
CA ASP A 211 5.63 -17.21 19.60
C ASP A 211 6.80 -16.23 19.37
N ILE A 212 6.50 -14.94 19.46
CA ILE A 212 7.47 -13.87 19.22
C ILE A 212 8.31 -13.68 20.49
N LYS A 213 9.53 -14.24 20.48
CA LYS A 213 10.39 -14.25 21.67
C LYS A 213 11.12 -12.94 21.92
N ASN A 214 11.36 -12.12 20.89
CA ASN A 214 11.97 -10.80 21.00
C ASN A 214 11.42 -9.88 19.90
N GLY A 215 10.98 -8.69 20.29
CA GLY A 215 10.78 -7.61 19.35
C GLY A 215 12.06 -6.80 19.32
N ASP A 216 12.97 -7.13 18.40
CA ASP A 216 14.21 -6.36 18.20
C ASP A 216 13.91 -4.87 18.10
N GLY A 217 14.81 -4.04 18.62
CA GLY A 217 14.58 -2.64 19.03
C GLY A 217 14.08 -1.65 17.97
N GLY A 218 13.77 -2.09 16.75
CA GLY A 218 13.17 -1.30 15.68
C GLY A 218 11.66 -1.06 15.81
N SER A 219 11.13 -0.21 14.94
CA SER A 219 9.71 0.12 14.76
C SER A 219 8.96 -0.90 13.90
N ALA A 220 9.66 -1.71 13.11
CA ALA A 220 9.08 -2.81 12.33
C ALA A 220 9.91 -4.10 12.42
N PHE A 221 9.24 -5.26 12.34
CA PHE A 221 9.90 -6.57 12.29
C PHE A 221 9.17 -7.54 11.37
N MET A 222 9.90 -8.54 10.87
CA MET A 222 9.34 -9.61 10.04
C MET A 222 8.96 -10.85 10.86
N SER A 223 7.86 -11.51 10.50
CA SER A 223 7.40 -12.76 11.13
C SER A 223 6.73 -13.68 10.11
N GLU A 224 6.65 -14.97 10.39
CA GLU A 224 5.86 -15.89 9.58
C GLU A 224 4.37 -15.77 9.92
N CYS A 225 3.52 -15.78 8.91
CA CYS A 225 2.07 -15.90 9.10
C CYS A 225 1.63 -17.37 9.15
N LEU A 226 1.22 -17.86 10.32
CA LEU A 226 0.72 -19.22 10.48
C LEU A 226 -0.70 -19.39 9.95
N ARG A 227 -1.53 -18.34 10.05
CA ARG A 227 -2.94 -18.35 9.65
C ARG A 227 -3.52 -16.95 9.54
N VAL A 228 -4.49 -16.78 8.65
CA VAL A 228 -5.38 -15.61 8.60
C VAL A 228 -6.76 -15.98 9.16
N LEU A 229 -7.29 -15.17 10.07
CA LEU A 229 -8.66 -15.22 10.55
C LEU A 229 -9.43 -14.04 9.97
N GLN A 230 -10.60 -14.28 9.36
CA GLN A 230 -11.39 -13.22 8.73
C GLN A 230 -12.51 -12.76 9.66
N LYS A 231 -12.36 -11.54 10.24
CA LYS A 231 -13.32 -10.94 11.17
C LYS A 231 -13.70 -11.90 12.33
N PRO A 232 -12.71 -12.47 13.03
CA PRO A 232 -12.94 -13.45 14.09
C PRO A 232 -13.67 -12.83 15.30
N SER A 233 -14.32 -13.68 16.09
CA SER A 233 -14.76 -13.26 17.42
C SER A 233 -13.57 -13.12 18.38
N ILE A 234 -13.77 -12.44 19.52
CA ILE A 234 -12.74 -12.31 20.54
C ILE A 234 -12.33 -13.69 21.08
N GLU A 235 -13.30 -14.56 21.34
CA GLU A 235 -13.07 -15.93 21.82
C GLU A 235 -12.26 -16.74 20.81
N GLU A 236 -12.54 -16.58 19.50
CA GLU A 236 -11.79 -17.24 18.44
C GLU A 236 -10.33 -16.76 18.41
N MET A 237 -10.09 -15.45 18.53
CA MET A 237 -8.72 -14.91 18.59
C MET A 237 -7.93 -15.49 19.77
N HIS A 238 -8.53 -15.56 20.96
CA HIS A 238 -7.91 -16.19 22.12
C HIS A 238 -7.66 -17.69 21.90
N GLY A 239 -8.67 -18.42 21.40
CA GLY A 239 -8.58 -19.86 21.19
C GLY A 239 -7.61 -20.28 20.09
N LYS A 240 -7.31 -19.40 19.13
CA LYS A 240 -6.36 -19.64 18.02
C LYS A 240 -4.99 -19.01 18.25
N GLY A 241 -4.75 -18.37 19.39
CA GLY A 241 -3.45 -17.76 19.71
C GLY A 241 -3.15 -16.48 18.93
N ALA A 242 -4.16 -15.76 18.44
CA ALA A 242 -4.01 -14.52 17.68
C ALA A 242 -3.72 -13.29 18.56
N ILE A 243 -3.16 -13.49 19.76
CA ILE A 243 -2.96 -12.45 20.78
C ILE A 243 -1.49 -12.39 21.18
N VAL A 244 -0.85 -11.25 20.92
CA VAL A 244 0.52 -11.00 21.38
C VAL A 244 0.49 -10.57 22.84
N LYS A 245 1.15 -11.33 23.72
CA LYS A 245 1.07 -11.17 25.19
C LYS A 245 2.02 -10.12 25.77
N SER A 246 2.96 -9.58 24.98
CA SER A 246 3.98 -8.66 25.49
C SER A 246 3.67 -7.21 25.13
N SER A 247 3.78 -6.32 26.14
CA SER A 247 3.68 -4.86 25.95
C SER A 247 4.85 -4.26 25.17
N SER A 248 5.93 -5.03 24.95
CA SER A 248 7.11 -4.61 24.16
C SER A 248 6.84 -4.39 22.67
N PHE A 249 5.66 -4.74 22.18
CA PHE A 249 5.29 -4.61 20.77
C PHE A 249 4.27 -3.50 20.50
N ILE A 250 3.80 -2.80 21.53
CA ILE A 250 2.85 -1.68 21.35
C ILE A 250 3.51 -0.59 20.50
N GLY A 251 2.87 -0.24 19.38
CA GLY A 251 3.37 0.76 18.43
C GLY A 251 4.31 0.22 17.34
N LYS A 252 4.58 -1.09 17.29
CA LYS A 252 5.37 -1.72 16.22
C LYS A 252 4.51 -2.16 15.04
N ASN A 253 5.08 -2.01 13.84
CA ASN A 253 4.54 -2.57 12.60
C ASN A 253 5.08 -3.99 12.40
N ILE A 254 4.30 -4.83 11.73
CA ILE A 254 4.68 -6.22 11.44
C ILE A 254 4.62 -6.44 9.93
N LEU A 255 5.67 -7.04 9.40
CA LEU A 255 5.70 -7.58 8.04
C LEU A 255 5.55 -9.10 8.17
N CYS A 256 4.44 -9.64 7.70
CA CYS A 256 4.06 -11.04 7.85
C CYS A 256 4.14 -11.83 6.55
#